data_AF-A0A7W0TUR5-F1
#
_entry.id   AF-A0A7W0TUR5-F1
#
_cell.length_a   1.000
_cell.length_b   1.000
_cell.length_c   1.000
_cell.angle_alpha   90.00
_cell.angle_beta   90.00
_cell.angle_gamma   90.00
#
_symmetry.space_group_name_H-M   'P 1'
#
loop_
_entity.id
_entity.type
_entity.pdbx_description
1 polymer ?
#
loop_
_entity_poly.entity_id
_entity_poly.type
_entity_poly.pdbx_seq_one_letter_code
_entity_poly.pdbx_strand_id
1 'polypeptide(L)'
;MSVAALAEVGERIGPMLRLVAAEYRGRTPEGYPVVVDAAASGTVGIELDPMHALYVTSDGDQLYADLYYRASRNDTRSSASREKFGGMPTNDRRPLPDDVSPQHLRNLLAELMSRWNFQPGIIHITDS
;
A
#
# COMPACT_ATOMS: atom_id res chain seq x y z
N MET A 1 -16.32 -17.94 6.47
CA MET A 1 -14.95 -18.42 6.79
C MET A 1 -13.92 -17.33 6.59
N SER A 2 -14.08 -16.49 5.55
CA SER A 2 -13.09 -15.48 5.21
C SER A 2 -12.93 -14.31 6.22
N VAL A 3 -13.97 -13.90 6.96
CA VAL A 3 -13.85 -12.84 7.98
C VAL A 3 -12.97 -13.27 9.16
N ALA A 4 -13.07 -14.54 9.57
CA ALA A 4 -12.19 -15.10 10.59
C ALA A 4 -10.75 -15.21 10.07
N ALA A 5 -10.57 -15.67 8.83
CA ALA A 5 -9.26 -15.69 8.19
C ALA A 5 -8.66 -14.28 8.05
N LEU A 6 -9.48 -13.28 7.75
CA LEU A 6 -9.06 -11.88 7.70
C LEU A 6 -8.64 -11.35 9.07
N ALA A 7 -9.37 -11.70 10.14
CA ALA A 7 -8.96 -11.35 11.50
C ALA A 7 -7.61 -11.98 11.87
N GLU A 8 -7.39 -13.25 11.52
CA GLU A 8 -6.09 -13.92 11.71
C GLU A 8 -4.95 -13.29 10.89
N VAL A 9 -5.23 -12.85 9.65
CA VAL A 9 -4.28 -12.05 8.87
C VAL A 9 -4.04 -10.70 9.55
N GLY A 10 -5.09 -10.07 10.06
CA GLY A 10 -5.07 -8.80 10.79
C GLY A 10 -4.14 -8.83 12.00
N GLU A 11 -4.27 -9.86 12.84
CA GLU A 11 -3.40 -10.08 14.01
C GLU A 11 -1.92 -10.23 13.60
N ARG A 12 -1.65 -10.87 12.47
CA ARG A 12 -0.29 -11.08 11.95
C ARG A 12 0.30 -9.82 11.32
N ILE A 13 -0.48 -9.08 10.52
CA ILE A 13 -0.01 -7.90 9.79
C ILE A 13 -0.03 -6.63 10.64
N GLY A 14 -0.95 -6.51 11.60
CA GLY A 14 -1.18 -5.33 12.42
C GLY A 14 0.07 -4.76 13.10
N PRO A 15 0.94 -5.57 13.74
CA PRO A 15 2.21 -5.08 14.28
C PRO A 15 3.13 -4.46 13.23
N MET A 16 3.16 -5.03 12.01
CA MET A 16 3.97 -4.52 10.90
C MET A 16 3.40 -3.21 10.34
N LEU A 17 2.08 -3.10 10.23
CA LEU A 17 1.41 -1.85 9.82
C LEU A 17 1.69 -0.72 10.80
N ARG A 18 1.59 -0.99 12.11
CA ARG A 18 1.90 0.00 13.17
C ARG A 18 3.35 0.45 13.14
N LEU A 19 4.29 -0.46 12.87
CA LEU A 19 5.70 -0.14 12.73
C LEU A 19 5.94 0.79 11.53
N VAL A 20 5.41 0.44 10.35
CA VAL A 20 5.54 1.27 9.15
C VAL A 20 4.86 2.63 9.35
N ALA A 21 3.69 2.66 10.00
CA ALA A 21 3.01 3.91 10.31
C ALA A 21 3.84 4.82 11.21
N ALA A 22 4.57 4.26 12.19
CA ALA A 22 5.48 5.03 13.03
C ALA A 22 6.68 5.58 12.24
N GLU A 23 7.26 4.77 11.34
CA GLU A 23 8.38 5.18 10.48
C GLU A 23 7.98 6.30 9.49
N TYR A 24 6.75 6.27 8.98
CA TYR A 24 6.29 7.18 7.92
C TYR A 24 5.60 8.45 8.43
N ARG A 25 5.33 8.57 9.73
CA ARG A 25 4.60 9.72 10.33
C ARG A 25 5.14 11.11 9.99
N GLY A 26 6.45 11.24 9.75
CA GLY A 26 7.08 12.50 9.35
C GLY A 26 7.31 12.68 7.85
N ARG A 27 6.89 11.71 7.04
CA ARG A 27 7.19 11.62 5.60
C ARG A 27 5.92 11.75 4.74
N THR A 28 4.77 11.44 5.33
CA THR A 28 3.45 11.46 4.69
C THR A 28 2.73 12.79 4.91
N PRO A 29 1.71 13.10 4.10
CA PRO A 29 0.86 14.27 4.31
C PRO A 29 0.17 14.27 5.67
N GLU A 30 -0.32 15.44 6.09
CA GLU A 30 -1.14 15.56 7.31
C GLU A 30 -2.37 14.63 7.24
N GLY A 31 -2.68 13.99 8.38
CA GLY A 31 -3.73 12.98 8.47
C GLY A 31 -3.28 11.56 8.09
N TYR A 32 -2.06 11.39 7.57
CA TYR A 32 -1.45 10.10 7.23
C TYR A 32 -0.16 9.86 8.04
N PRO A 33 0.28 8.60 8.19
CA PRO A 33 -0.34 7.36 7.72
C PRO A 33 -1.51 6.91 8.59
N VAL A 34 -2.49 6.23 7.98
CA VAL A 34 -3.68 5.68 8.65
C VAL A 34 -3.59 4.16 8.63
N VAL A 35 -3.66 3.53 9.81
CA VAL A 35 -3.83 2.08 9.93
C VAL A 35 -5.32 1.77 10.00
N VAL A 36 -5.80 0.96 9.07
CA VAL A 36 -7.18 0.48 9.04
C VAL A 36 -7.21 -0.91 9.68
N ASP A 37 -7.88 -1.02 10.81
CA ASP A 37 -8.06 -2.28 11.53
C ASP A 37 -9.57 -2.54 11.70
N ALA A 38 -10.20 -2.94 10.61
CA ALA A 38 -11.64 -3.15 10.53
C ALA A 38 -11.94 -4.54 9.96
N ALA A 39 -11.28 -5.57 10.49
CA ALA A 39 -11.45 -6.95 10.05
C ALA A 39 -12.94 -7.39 10.10
N ALA A 40 -13.68 -6.95 11.12
CA ALA A 40 -15.12 -7.19 11.25
C ALA A 40 -15.95 -6.55 10.11
N SER A 41 -15.47 -5.44 9.53
CA SER A 41 -16.05 -4.78 8.37
C SER A 41 -15.46 -5.27 7.04
N GLY A 42 -14.56 -6.26 7.07
CA GLY A 42 -13.99 -6.89 5.89
C GLY A 42 -12.72 -6.26 5.35
N THR A 43 -12.01 -5.41 6.13
CA THR A 43 -10.77 -4.76 5.65
C THR A 43 -9.74 -4.53 6.75
N VAL A 44 -8.48 -4.84 6.47
CA VAL A 44 -7.32 -4.45 7.30
C VAL A 44 -6.22 -3.90 6.38
N GLY A 45 -5.52 -2.85 6.77
CA GLY A 45 -4.53 -2.24 5.88
C GLY A 45 -3.86 -0.99 6.41
N ILE A 46 -3.11 -0.33 5.52
CA ILE A 46 -2.47 0.95 5.78
C ILE A 46 -2.59 1.87 4.57
N GLU A 47 -2.82 3.13 4.83
CA GLU A 47 -2.78 4.23 3.87
C GLU A 47 -1.59 5.12 4.22
N LEU A 48 -0.66 5.32 3.29
CA LEU A 48 0.45 6.27 3.44
C LEU A 48 0.06 7.64 2.87
N ASP A 49 -0.78 7.67 1.85
CA ASP A 49 -1.44 8.86 1.32
C ASP A 49 -2.70 8.41 0.52
N PRO A 50 -3.53 9.33 0.00
CA PRO A 50 -4.74 8.97 -0.77
C PRO A 50 -4.50 8.11 -2.03
N MET A 51 -3.25 7.97 -2.46
CA MET A 51 -2.84 7.30 -3.68
C MET A 51 -1.94 6.09 -3.42
N HIS A 52 -1.48 5.87 -2.18
CA HIS A 52 -0.58 4.80 -1.77
C HIS A 52 -1.17 4.08 -0.56
N ALA A 53 -1.77 2.93 -0.80
CA ALA A 53 -2.40 2.13 0.23
C ALA A 53 -2.25 0.64 -0.04
N LEU A 54 -2.26 -0.16 1.02
CA LEU A 54 -2.35 -1.61 0.98
C LEU A 54 -3.51 -2.02 1.86
N TYR A 55 -4.46 -2.76 1.29
CA TYR A 55 -5.52 -3.41 2.03
C TYR A 55 -5.48 -4.91 1.82
N VAL A 56 -5.79 -5.64 2.87
CA VAL A 56 -6.26 -7.02 2.80
C VAL A 56 -7.76 -6.96 2.96
N THR A 57 -8.48 -7.43 1.94
CA THR A 57 -9.94 -7.43 1.89
C THR A 57 -10.47 -8.85 1.77
N SER A 58 -11.75 -9.03 2.08
CA SER A 58 -12.44 -10.28 1.81
C SER A 58 -13.76 -10.05 1.10
N ASP A 59 -14.08 -10.93 0.15
CA ASP A 59 -15.40 -10.97 -0.52
C ASP A 59 -16.38 -11.98 0.10
N GLY A 60 -15.97 -12.66 1.19
CA GLY A 60 -16.77 -13.70 1.86
C GLY A 60 -16.27 -15.13 1.61
N ASP A 61 -15.57 -15.35 0.50
CA ASP A 61 -15.03 -16.66 0.11
C ASP A 61 -13.50 -16.64 0.14
N GLN A 62 -12.90 -15.64 -0.50
CA GLN A 62 -11.45 -15.49 -0.64
C GLN A 62 -10.93 -14.21 0.03
N LEU A 63 -9.63 -14.19 0.28
CA LEU A 63 -8.88 -12.99 0.67
C LEU A 63 -8.17 -12.37 -0.54
N TYR A 64 -8.12 -11.05 -0.57
CA TYR A 64 -7.42 -10.29 -1.60
C TYR A 64 -6.46 -9.30 -0.96
N ALA A 65 -5.35 -9.04 -1.64
CA ALA A 65 -4.52 -7.87 -1.40
C ALA A 65 -4.84 -6.83 -2.48
N ASP A 66 -5.34 -5.67 -2.06
CA ASP A 66 -5.57 -4.51 -2.91
C ASP A 66 -4.44 -3.50 -2.68
N LEU A 67 -3.55 -3.35 -3.66
CA LEU A 67 -2.44 -2.40 -3.63
C LEU A 67 -2.78 -1.19 -4.52
N TYR A 68 -2.92 -0.03 -3.88
CA TYR A 68 -3.14 1.26 -4.54
C TYR A 68 -1.82 2.01 -4.62
N TYR A 69 -1.45 2.44 -5.83
CA TYR A 69 -0.24 3.25 -6.07
C TYR A 69 -0.39 4.07 -7.36
N ARG A 70 0.50 5.04 -7.58
CA ARG A 70 0.62 5.69 -8.89
C ARG A 70 1.64 4.97 -9.75
N ALA A 71 1.23 4.53 -10.93
CA ALA A 71 2.18 4.01 -11.91
C ALA A 71 3.15 5.10 -12.38
N SER A 72 4.45 4.80 -12.34
CA SER A 72 5.49 5.66 -12.92
C SER A 72 5.28 5.73 -14.44
N ARG A 73 5.22 6.94 -15.02
CA ARG A 73 5.26 7.08 -16.48
C ARG A 73 6.71 6.88 -16.95
N ASN A 74 6.97 5.75 -17.59
CA ASN A 74 8.26 5.37 -18.16
C ASN A 74 8.43 5.82 -19.63
N ASP A 75 7.41 6.44 -20.23
CA ASP A 75 7.49 7.01 -21.58
C ASP A 75 7.97 8.47 -21.54
N THR A 76 9.25 8.62 -21.22
CA THR A 76 9.96 9.90 -21.19
C THR A 76 10.23 10.45 -22.59
N ARG A 77 10.21 9.61 -23.64
CA ARG A 77 10.56 10.00 -25.02
C ARG A 77 9.40 10.62 -25.80
N SER A 78 8.14 10.26 -25.52
CA SER A 78 6.97 10.83 -26.22
C SER A 78 6.50 12.18 -25.67
N SER A 79 7.18 12.73 -24.66
CA SER A 79 6.67 13.85 -23.86
C SER A 79 7.57 15.08 -23.82
N ALA A 80 8.56 15.19 -24.73
CA ALA A 80 9.30 16.44 -24.91
C ALA A 80 8.32 17.61 -25.14
N SER A 81 8.35 18.61 -24.26
CA SER A 81 7.60 19.87 -24.36
C SER A 81 6.13 19.87 -23.91
N ARG A 82 5.63 18.86 -23.19
CA ARG A 82 4.31 18.92 -22.54
C ARG A 82 4.39 18.54 -21.06
N GLU A 83 4.08 19.48 -20.19
CA GLU A 83 3.89 19.24 -18.76
C GLU A 83 2.68 18.31 -18.58
N LYS A 84 2.93 17.08 -18.15
CA LYS A 84 1.90 16.09 -17.86
C LYS A 84 1.96 15.81 -16.36
N PHE A 85 1.15 16.52 -15.58
CA PHE A 85 1.00 16.25 -14.16
C PHE A 85 0.29 14.89 -13.97
N GLY A 86 0.92 13.97 -13.22
CA GLY A 86 0.27 12.77 -12.68
C GLY A 86 0.67 11.43 -13.32
N GLY A 87 1.00 10.47 -12.46
CA GLY A 87 0.97 9.03 -12.78
C GLY A 87 -0.46 8.49 -12.72
N MET A 88 -0.77 7.47 -13.52
CA MET A 88 -2.09 6.84 -13.53
C MET A 88 -2.34 6.14 -12.18
N PRO A 89 -3.48 6.38 -11.51
CA PRO A 89 -3.88 5.57 -10.36
C PRO A 89 -3.98 4.11 -10.79
N THR A 90 -3.30 3.23 -10.07
CA THR A 90 -3.36 1.79 -10.28
C THR A 90 -3.96 1.16 -9.04
N ASN A 91 -4.95 0.29 -9.27
CA ASN A 91 -5.42 -0.66 -8.26
C ASN A 91 -4.98 -2.06 -8.73
N ASP A 92 -4.09 -2.66 -7.99
CA ASP A 92 -3.59 -4.01 -8.22
C ASP A 92 -4.19 -4.95 -7.17
N ARG A 93 -5.28 -5.63 -7.57
CA ARG A 93 -5.98 -6.60 -6.74
C ARG A 93 -5.48 -8.01 -7.04
N ARG A 94 -4.92 -8.66 -6.04
CA ARG A 94 -4.33 -10.01 -6.15
C ARG A 94 -5.00 -10.97 -5.17
N PRO A 95 -5.39 -12.19 -5.59
CA PRO A 95 -5.86 -13.20 -4.66
C PRO A 95 -4.74 -13.59 -3.70
N LEU A 96 -5.07 -13.73 -2.42
CA LEU A 96 -4.17 -14.30 -1.43
C LEU A 96 -4.43 -15.81 -1.31
N PRO A 97 -3.35 -16.60 -1.13
CA PRO A 97 -3.51 -18.02 -0.80
C PRO A 97 -4.07 -18.17 0.62
N ASP A 98 -4.82 -19.24 0.86
CA ASP A 98 -5.46 -19.51 2.16
C ASP A 98 -4.44 -19.63 3.30
N ASP A 99 -3.24 -20.14 2.99
CA ASP A 99 -2.12 -20.32 3.92
C ASP A 99 -1.09 -19.16 3.84
N VAL A 100 -1.55 -17.94 3.57
CA VAL A 100 -0.68 -16.76 3.41
C VAL A 100 0.35 -16.66 4.54
N SER A 101 1.63 -16.70 4.17
CA SER A 101 2.72 -16.67 5.14
C SER A 101 3.00 -15.25 5.63
N PRO A 102 3.57 -15.07 6.85
CA PRO A 102 4.01 -13.76 7.31
C PRO A 102 5.01 -13.08 6.37
N GLN A 103 5.84 -13.86 5.67
CA GLN A 103 6.78 -13.34 4.68
C GLN A 103 6.06 -12.75 3.47
N HIS A 104 4.97 -13.38 3.01
CA HIS A 104 4.16 -12.85 1.92
C HIS A 104 3.56 -11.49 2.30
N LEU A 105 3.01 -11.37 3.51
CA LEU A 105 2.46 -10.10 4.02
C LEU A 105 3.52 -9.00 4.12
N ARG A 106 4.75 -9.34 4.56
CA ARG A 106 5.89 -8.41 4.55
C ARG A 106 6.26 -7.96 3.15
N ASN A 107 6.26 -8.87 2.18
CA ASN A 107 6.60 -8.53 0.80
C ASN A 107 5.59 -7.54 0.20
N LEU A 108 4.29 -7.70 0.49
CA LEU A 108 3.26 -6.74 0.07
C LEU A 108 3.50 -5.35 0.66
N LEU A 109 3.81 -5.30 1.95
CA LEU A 109 4.11 -4.04 2.64
C LEU A 109 5.40 -3.39 2.11
N ALA A 110 6.44 -4.19 1.85
CA ALA A 110 7.67 -3.73 1.24
C ALA A 110 7.44 -3.22 -0.20
N GLU A 111 6.54 -3.84 -0.97
CA GLU A 111 6.16 -3.35 -2.29
C GLU A 111 5.50 -1.96 -2.17
N LEU A 112 4.53 -1.78 -1.27
CA LEU A 112 3.92 -0.46 -1.02
C LEU A 112 4.99 0.60 -0.68
N MET A 113 5.88 0.29 0.27
CA MET A 113 6.96 1.18 0.68
C MET A 113 7.87 1.54 -0.49
N SER A 114 8.26 0.55 -1.30
CA SER A 114 9.08 0.76 -2.49
C SER A 114 8.39 1.71 -3.49
N ARG A 115 7.10 1.46 -3.80
CA ARG A 115 6.30 2.32 -4.70
C ARG A 115 6.23 3.75 -4.19
N TRP A 116 6.00 3.93 -2.89
CA TRP A 116 5.94 5.25 -2.27
C TRP A 116 7.31 5.96 -2.34
N ASN A 117 8.41 5.25 -2.06
CA ASN A 117 9.76 5.85 -2.05
C ASN A 117 10.27 6.20 -3.46
N PHE A 118 9.79 5.51 -4.50
CA PHE A 118 10.16 5.77 -5.90
C PHE A 118 9.31 6.87 -6.57
N GLN A 119 8.52 7.62 -5.79
CA GLN A 119 7.74 8.74 -6.33
C GLN A 119 8.67 9.82 -6.90
N PRO A 120 8.51 10.23 -8.18
CA PRO A 120 9.38 11.22 -8.82
C PRO A 120 9.42 12.59 -8.14
N GLY A 121 8.40 12.90 -7.33
CA GLY A 121 8.30 14.16 -6.59
C GLY A 121 8.97 14.15 -5.21
N ILE A 122 9.37 12.98 -4.71
CA ILE A 122 10.14 12.87 -3.45
C ILE A 122 11.62 13.01 -3.82
N ILE A 123 12.00 14.22 -4.20
CA ILE A 123 13.41 14.60 -4.28
C ILE A 123 13.82 14.92 -2.84
N HIS A 124 14.47 13.97 -2.17
CA HIS A 124 15.36 14.36 -1.08
C HIS A 124 16.49 15.16 -1.74
N ILE A 125 16.37 16.48 -1.78
CA ILE A 125 17.51 17.35 -2.06
C ILE A 125 18.42 17.19 -0.85
N THR A 126 19.27 16.18 -0.89
CA THR A 126 20.54 16.24 -0.18
C THR A 126 21.37 17.25 -0.94
N ASP A 127 21.45 18.47 -0.41
CA ASP A 127 22.57 19.36 -0.73
C ASP A 127 23.84 18.62 -0.32
N SER A 128 24.55 18.09 -1.31
CA SER A 128 25.93 17.61 -1.19
C SER A 128 26.82 18.49 -2.04
#